data_AF-A0A2V7P4J2-F1
#
_entry.id   AF-A0A2V7P4J2-F1
#
_cell.length_a   1.000
_cell.length_b   1.000
_cell.length_c   1.000
_cell.angle_alpha   90.00
_cell.angle_beta   90.00
_cell.angle_gamma   90.00
#
_symmetry.space_group_name_H-M   'P 1'
#
loop_
_entity.id
_entity.type
_entity.pdbx_description
1 polymer ?
#
loop_
_entity_poly.entity_id
_entity_poly.type
_entity_poly.pdbx_seq_one_letter_code
_entity_poly.pdbx_strand_id
1 'polypeptide(L)'
;MAALGVAVAVNVAAGGSFGVFVWNMPNFARSIYTGMVGRRRIELVEPPVCERCGTVLLLRAKQVARARLTATQQADLALLLTCPNCGSEAAMLTGPDAAAALRRGLTYLNLARGGRQRAEDAARLVEASGGPDRLIRGVARSELTVRSLAPDRRLALEMAVDEQAEVAALEQQWKDAEELADIADGLLSSDAELERHLRRLKDDTDQPNG
;
A
#
# COMPACT_ATOMS: atom_id res chain seq x y z
N MET A 1 17.73 -66.14 -35.43
CA MET A 1 17.73 -64.66 -35.48
C MET A 1 16.93 -64.17 -34.27
N ALA A 2 17.41 -63.44 -33.28
CA ALA A 2 18.71 -63.00 -32.79
C ALA A 2 18.41 -62.29 -31.44
N ALA A 3 19.38 -62.28 -30.52
CA ALA A 3 19.49 -61.44 -29.32
C ALA A 3 18.55 -61.71 -28.12
N LEU A 4 19.03 -62.61 -27.26
CA LEU A 4 18.88 -62.54 -25.80
C LEU A 4 19.49 -61.21 -25.30
N GLY A 5 18.73 -60.44 -24.50
CA GLY A 5 19.20 -59.26 -23.79
C GLY A 5 18.75 -59.32 -22.33
N VAL A 6 19.54 -59.97 -21.48
CA VAL A 6 19.35 -59.93 -20.02
C VAL A 6 19.84 -58.57 -19.54
N ALA A 7 18.91 -57.71 -19.11
CA ALA A 7 19.25 -56.48 -18.41
C ALA A 7 19.33 -56.76 -16.91
N VAL A 8 20.57 -56.79 -16.41
CA VAL A 8 20.87 -56.80 -14.98
C VAL A 8 20.53 -55.41 -14.42
N ALA A 9 19.42 -55.29 -13.70
CA ALA A 9 19.13 -54.10 -12.91
C ALA A 9 19.89 -54.20 -11.59
N VAL A 10 21.00 -53.48 -11.51
CA VAL A 10 21.77 -53.27 -10.28
C VAL A 10 20.93 -52.42 -9.33
N ASN A 11 20.54 -52.98 -8.18
CA ASN A 11 19.94 -52.23 -7.08
C ASN A 11 21.01 -51.30 -6.47
N VAL A 12 21.02 -50.04 -6.88
CA VAL A 12 21.77 -49.00 -6.17
C VAL A 12 20.87 -48.45 -5.08
N ALA A 13 20.94 -49.09 -3.91
CA ALA A 13 20.42 -48.53 -2.68
C ALA A 13 21.38 -47.44 -2.19
N ALA A 14 21.07 -46.18 -2.47
CA ALA A 14 21.70 -45.02 -1.82
C ALA A 14 20.77 -43.80 -1.84
N GLY A 15 20.13 -43.51 -0.71
CA GLY A 15 19.78 -42.15 -0.31
C GLY A 15 18.48 -41.53 -0.82
N GLY A 16 17.39 -41.69 -0.05
CA GLY A 16 16.43 -40.62 0.31
C GLY A 16 15.80 -39.76 -0.79
N SER A 17 14.58 -40.11 -1.21
CA SER A 17 13.43 -39.20 -1.39
C SER A 17 13.61 -37.83 -2.10
N PHE A 18 14.36 -37.74 -3.20
CA PHE A 18 14.40 -36.52 -4.04
C PHE A 18 13.44 -36.51 -5.25
N GLY A 19 12.54 -37.51 -5.35
CA GLY A 19 11.73 -37.73 -6.56
C GLY A 19 10.37 -37.02 -6.65
N VAL A 20 9.89 -36.34 -5.60
CA VAL A 20 8.51 -35.75 -5.58
C VAL A 20 8.51 -34.21 -5.70
N PHE A 21 9.68 -33.55 -5.71
CA PHE A 21 9.76 -32.08 -5.58
C PHE A 21 9.64 -31.26 -6.88
N VAL A 22 9.66 -31.86 -8.07
CA VAL A 22 9.81 -31.09 -9.32
C VAL A 22 8.49 -30.59 -9.92
N TRP A 23 7.34 -31.20 -9.61
CA TRP A 23 6.09 -30.85 -10.31
C TRP A 23 5.32 -29.63 -9.75
N ASN A 24 5.81 -28.95 -8.69
CA ASN A 24 5.09 -27.80 -8.10
C ASN A 24 5.97 -26.61 -7.70
N MET A 25 7.09 -26.41 -8.39
CA MET A 25 7.99 -25.24 -8.25
C MET A 25 7.27 -23.87 -8.21
N PRO A 26 6.33 -23.54 -9.12
CA PRO A 26 5.71 -22.20 -9.12
C PRO A 26 4.85 -21.95 -7.88
N ASN A 27 4.12 -22.94 -7.36
CA ASN A 27 3.33 -22.75 -6.14
C ASN A 27 4.20 -22.75 -4.88
N PHE A 28 5.31 -23.49 -4.87
CA PHE A 28 6.26 -23.48 -3.74
C PHE A 28 6.99 -22.13 -3.64
N ALA A 29 7.52 -21.60 -4.76
CA ALA A 29 8.14 -20.28 -4.81
C ALA A 29 7.15 -19.17 -4.41
N ARG A 30 5.90 -19.27 -4.89
CA ARG A 30 4.82 -18.33 -4.53
C ARG A 30 4.42 -18.43 -3.06
N SER A 31 4.44 -19.61 -2.46
CA SER A 31 4.20 -19.81 -1.02
C SER A 31 5.29 -19.14 -0.17
N ILE A 32 6.56 -19.29 -0.57
CA ILE A 32 7.69 -18.63 0.11
C ILE A 32 7.59 -17.10 -0.03
N TYR A 33 7.33 -16.60 -1.24
CA TYR A 33 7.22 -15.16 -1.52
C TYR A 33 6.04 -14.50 -0.77
N THR A 34 4.86 -15.12 -0.82
CA THR A 34 3.69 -14.64 -0.06
C THR A 34 3.95 -14.70 1.44
N GLY A 35 4.61 -15.75 1.93
CA GLY A 35 5.04 -15.83 3.33
C GLY A 35 5.99 -14.70 3.74
N MET A 36 6.94 -14.33 2.87
CA MET A 36 7.87 -13.22 3.10
C MET A 36 7.14 -11.87 3.16
N VAL A 37 6.28 -11.56 2.18
CA VAL A 37 5.54 -10.29 2.16
C VAL A 37 4.55 -10.20 3.33
N GLY A 38 3.89 -11.30 3.69
CA GLY A 38 2.97 -11.35 4.83
C GLY A 38 3.64 -11.12 6.19
N ARG A 39 4.97 -11.29 6.28
CA ARG A 39 5.77 -11.02 7.48
C ARG A 39 6.31 -9.58 7.55
N ARG A 40 6.21 -8.79 6.47
CA ARG A 40 6.66 -7.39 6.47
C ARG A 40 5.91 -6.62 7.55
N ARG A 41 6.68 -5.90 8.38
CA ARG A 41 6.15 -5.00 9.39
C ARG A 41 5.57 -3.76 8.71
N ILE A 42 4.52 -3.24 9.31
CA ILE A 42 3.92 -1.97 8.97
C ILE A 42 4.41 -1.01 10.06
N GLU A 43 5.18 -0.01 9.65
CA GLU A 43 5.64 1.03 10.55
C GLU A 43 4.47 2.00 10.73
N LEU A 44 3.98 2.06 11.97
CA LEU A 44 3.04 3.06 12.43
C LEU A 44 3.83 4.10 13.21
N VAL A 45 3.38 5.35 13.20
CA VAL A 45 4.03 6.43 13.96
C VAL A 45 4.15 6.05 15.43
N GLU A 46 3.07 5.50 15.99
CA GLU A 46 3.05 4.93 17.32
C GLU A 46 2.38 3.54 17.29
N PRO A 47 3.07 2.46 17.70
CA PRO A 47 2.49 1.13 17.68
C PRO A 47 1.43 1.01 18.78
N PRO A 48 0.18 0.64 18.44
CA PRO A 48 -0.87 0.55 19.43
C PRO A 48 -0.61 -0.57 20.44
N VAL A 49 -1.07 -0.39 21.67
CA VAL A 49 -0.99 -1.39 22.74
C VAL A 49 -2.37 -1.98 23.00
N CYS A 50 -2.48 -3.30 23.10
CA CYS A 50 -3.73 -3.94 23.44
C CYS A 50 -4.12 -3.64 24.90
N GLU A 51 -5.24 -2.95 25.11
CA GLU A 51 -5.72 -2.57 26.44
C GLU A 51 -6.03 -3.78 27.35
N ARG A 52 -6.33 -4.95 26.77
CA ARG A 52 -6.69 -6.15 27.53
C ARG A 52 -5.50 -6.91 28.10
N CYS A 53 -4.38 -6.97 27.39
CA CYS A 53 -3.23 -7.80 27.78
C CYS A 53 -1.87 -7.09 27.73
N GLY A 54 -1.85 -5.77 27.44
CA GLY A 54 -0.64 -4.95 27.40
C GLY A 54 0.31 -5.29 26.26
N THR A 55 -0.09 -6.13 25.30
CA THR A 55 0.78 -6.50 24.18
C THR A 55 0.90 -5.35 23.18
N VAL A 56 2.13 -4.92 22.89
CA VAL A 56 2.42 -3.98 21.80
C VAL A 56 2.14 -4.64 20.45
N LEU A 57 1.30 -4.02 19.64
CA LEU A 57 0.85 -4.55 18.36
C LEU A 57 1.85 -4.17 17.26
N LEU A 58 2.87 -5.01 17.08
CA LEU A 58 3.75 -4.92 15.92
C LEU A 58 3.01 -5.42 14.67
N LEU A 59 2.34 -4.50 13.99
CA LEU A 59 1.44 -4.81 12.89
C LEU A 59 2.20 -5.41 11.69
N ARG A 60 1.67 -6.52 11.16
CA ARG A 60 2.16 -7.18 9.94
C ARG A 60 1.05 -7.25 8.91
N ALA A 61 1.40 -7.30 7.63
CA ALA A 61 0.43 -7.39 6.53
C ALA A 61 -0.56 -8.56 6.69
N LYS A 62 -0.11 -9.73 7.17
CA LYS A 62 -1.01 -10.87 7.44
C LYS A 62 -2.02 -10.64 8.58
N GLN A 63 -1.73 -9.73 9.52
CA GLN A 63 -2.63 -9.40 10.62
C GLN A 63 -3.70 -8.41 10.18
N VAL A 64 -3.36 -7.49 9.28
CA VAL A 64 -4.32 -6.60 8.63
C VAL A 64 -5.41 -7.39 7.90
N ALA A 65 -5.08 -8.56 7.34
CA ALA A 65 -6.07 -9.44 6.74
C ALA A 65 -7.23 -9.84 7.69
N ARG A 66 -6.98 -9.86 9.00
CA ARG A 66 -8.00 -10.15 10.03
C ARG A 66 -8.63 -8.89 10.62
N ALA A 67 -8.09 -7.72 10.32
CA ALA A 67 -8.68 -6.46 10.77
C ALA A 67 -10.06 -6.30 10.14
N ARG A 68 -10.98 -5.71 10.92
CA ARG A 68 -12.33 -5.38 10.48
C ARG A 68 -12.34 -3.96 9.94
N LEU A 69 -12.87 -3.79 8.74
CA LEU A 69 -13.10 -2.49 8.14
C LEU A 69 -14.32 -1.87 8.82
N THR A 70 -14.24 -0.62 9.22
CA THR A 70 -15.36 0.12 9.81
C THR A 70 -15.27 1.59 9.43
N ALA A 71 -16.30 2.35 9.73
CA ALA A 71 -16.30 3.81 9.66
C ALA A 71 -16.64 4.37 11.04
N THR A 72 -16.09 5.54 11.37
CA THR A 72 -16.40 6.27 12.61
C THR A 72 -17.11 7.57 12.27
N GLN A 73 -17.50 8.36 13.28
CA GLN A 73 -18.07 9.68 13.04
C GLN A 73 -17.02 10.66 12.47
N GLN A 74 -15.75 10.43 12.76
CA GLN A 74 -14.62 11.30 12.40
C GLN A 74 -13.86 10.82 11.17
N ALA A 75 -13.98 9.54 10.80
CA ALA A 75 -13.23 8.94 9.70
C ALA A 75 -14.11 8.00 8.87
N ASP A 76 -14.15 8.26 7.56
CA ASP A 76 -14.85 7.43 6.58
C ASP A 76 -14.25 6.01 6.45
N LEU A 77 -13.03 5.82 6.93
CA LEU A 77 -12.32 4.54 6.99
C LEU A 77 -11.57 4.39 8.31
N ALA A 78 -11.81 3.27 8.98
CA ALA A 78 -11.10 2.83 10.17
C ALA A 78 -10.83 1.32 10.10
N LEU A 79 -9.75 0.90 10.75
CA LEU A 79 -9.38 -0.50 10.88
C LEU A 79 -9.40 -0.91 12.34
N LEU A 80 -10.31 -1.79 12.69
CA LEU A 80 -10.36 -2.40 14.00
C LEU A 80 -9.46 -3.62 14.03
N LEU A 81 -8.38 -3.53 14.81
CA LEU A 81 -7.36 -4.55 14.94
C LEU A 81 -7.74 -5.58 15.99
N THR A 82 -7.45 -6.84 15.69
CA THR A 82 -7.55 -7.95 16.66
C THR A 82 -6.18 -8.24 17.25
N CYS A 83 -6.11 -8.37 18.58
CA CYS A 83 -4.88 -8.71 19.28
C CYS A 83 -4.45 -10.14 18.89
N PRO A 84 -3.23 -10.34 18.38
CA PRO A 84 -2.77 -11.68 18.03
C PRO A 84 -2.51 -12.58 19.25
N ASN A 85 -2.40 -12.00 20.46
CA ASN A 85 -2.11 -12.71 21.69
C ASN A 85 -3.40 -13.18 22.39
N CYS A 86 -4.34 -12.26 22.69
CA CYS A 86 -5.55 -12.57 23.44
C CYS A 86 -6.84 -12.62 22.59
N GLY A 87 -6.77 -12.29 21.30
CA GLY A 87 -7.91 -12.34 20.37
C GLY A 87 -8.97 -11.26 20.56
N SER A 88 -8.84 -10.35 21.53
CA SER A 88 -9.76 -9.23 21.68
C SER A 88 -9.56 -8.17 20.60
N GLU A 89 -10.56 -7.30 20.44
CA GLU A 89 -10.34 -6.01 19.81
C GLU A 89 -9.28 -5.26 20.61
N ALA A 90 -8.31 -4.68 19.90
CA ALA A 90 -7.06 -4.25 20.49
C ALA A 90 -6.81 -2.77 20.30
N ALA A 91 -7.06 -2.26 19.11
CA ALA A 91 -6.96 -0.84 18.79
C ALA A 91 -7.72 -0.55 17.49
N MET A 92 -8.12 0.70 17.31
CA MET A 92 -8.72 1.20 16.09
C MET A 92 -7.75 2.17 15.42
N LEU A 93 -7.29 1.84 14.21
CA LEU A 93 -6.55 2.79 13.38
C LEU A 93 -7.54 3.66 12.61
N THR A 94 -7.21 4.94 12.47
CA THR A 94 -7.97 5.90 11.66
C THR A 94 -7.00 6.71 10.79
N GLY A 95 -7.53 7.43 9.80
CA GLY A 95 -6.74 8.37 9.00
C GLY A 95 -5.53 7.73 8.28
N PRO A 96 -4.37 8.40 8.25
CA PRO A 96 -3.18 7.95 7.53
C PRO A 96 -2.69 6.56 7.96
N ASP A 97 -2.73 6.24 9.27
CA ASP A 97 -2.31 4.94 9.79
C ASP A 97 -3.22 3.81 9.31
N ALA A 98 -4.53 4.04 9.25
CA ALA A 98 -5.47 3.08 8.70
C ALA A 98 -5.23 2.85 7.20
N ALA A 99 -5.05 3.92 6.43
CA ALA A 99 -4.74 3.85 5.00
C ALA A 99 -3.41 3.11 4.73
N ALA A 100 -2.33 3.47 5.42
CA ALA A 100 -1.03 2.84 5.28
C ALA A 100 -1.07 1.33 5.63
N ALA A 101 -1.74 1.00 6.75
CA ALA A 101 -1.93 -0.38 7.15
C ALA A 101 -2.74 -1.17 6.12
N LEU A 102 -3.84 -0.59 5.63
CA LEU A 102 -4.74 -1.21 4.66
C LEU A 102 -4.04 -1.47 3.33
N ARG A 103 -3.30 -0.49 2.77
CA ARG A 103 -2.52 -0.64 1.54
C ARG A 103 -1.60 -1.86 1.64
N ARG A 104 -0.83 -1.95 2.74
CA ARG A 104 0.10 -3.07 2.91
C ARG A 104 -0.60 -4.42 3.07
N GLY A 105 -1.73 -4.45 3.78
CA GLY A 105 -2.56 -5.64 3.95
C GLY A 105 -3.19 -6.12 2.64
N LEU A 106 -3.73 -5.19 1.85
CA LEU A 106 -4.38 -5.47 0.57
C LEU A 106 -3.37 -5.92 -0.47
N THR A 107 -2.22 -5.24 -0.61
CA THR A 107 -1.14 -5.69 -1.47
C THR A 107 -0.77 -7.13 -1.16
N TYR A 108 -0.58 -7.48 0.13
CA TYR A 108 -0.32 -8.86 0.54
C TYR A 108 -1.43 -9.84 0.11
N LEU A 109 -2.70 -9.48 0.28
CA LEU A 109 -3.84 -10.33 -0.09
C LEU A 109 -4.02 -10.47 -1.61
N ASN A 110 -3.56 -9.49 -2.38
CA ASN A 110 -3.72 -9.42 -3.82
C ASN A 110 -2.46 -9.88 -4.59
N LEU A 111 -1.31 -10.12 -3.92
CA LEU A 111 -0.05 -10.66 -4.50
C LEU A 111 -0.26 -11.83 -5.46
N ALA A 112 -1.23 -12.69 -5.15
CA ALA A 112 -1.46 -13.91 -5.88
C ALA A 112 -2.29 -13.68 -7.17
N ARG A 113 -2.87 -12.53 -7.46
CA ARG A 113 -3.91 -12.44 -8.50
C ARG A 113 -3.71 -11.25 -9.44
N GLY A 114 -2.55 -11.19 -10.09
CA GLY A 114 -2.27 -10.23 -11.16
C GLY A 114 -2.91 -10.63 -12.49
N GLY A 115 -3.46 -9.64 -13.20
CA GLY A 115 -3.95 -9.78 -14.57
C GLY A 115 -4.64 -8.50 -15.03
N ARG A 116 -4.36 -8.05 -16.26
CA ARG A 116 -4.90 -6.79 -16.81
C ARG A 116 -6.43 -6.72 -16.74
N GLN A 117 -7.11 -7.80 -17.14
CA GLN A 117 -8.57 -7.90 -17.06
C GLN A 117 -9.11 -7.64 -15.65
N ARG A 118 -8.41 -8.15 -14.62
CA ARG A 118 -8.85 -8.02 -13.23
C ARG A 118 -8.70 -6.59 -12.72
N ALA A 119 -7.63 -5.91 -13.13
CA ALA A 119 -7.46 -4.49 -12.84
C ALA A 119 -8.56 -3.66 -13.51
N GLU A 120 -8.91 -3.98 -14.76
CA GLU A 120 -10.03 -3.34 -15.47
C GLU A 120 -11.39 -3.61 -14.79
N ASP A 121 -11.63 -4.85 -14.34
CA ASP A 121 -12.83 -5.20 -13.57
C ASP A 121 -12.91 -4.43 -12.24
N ALA A 122 -11.78 -4.33 -11.53
CA ALA A 122 -11.69 -3.57 -10.29
C ALA A 122 -11.90 -2.06 -10.51
N ALA A 123 -11.31 -1.48 -11.55
CA ALA A 123 -11.54 -0.09 -11.94
C ALA A 123 -13.04 0.16 -12.23
N ARG A 124 -13.68 -0.73 -12.98
CA ARG A 124 -15.14 -0.65 -13.22
C ARG A 124 -15.95 -0.69 -11.92
N LEU A 125 -15.53 -1.46 -10.91
CA LEU A 125 -16.20 -1.48 -9.61
C LEU A 125 -16.05 -0.17 -8.83
N VAL A 126 -14.87 0.48 -8.90
CA VAL A 126 -14.64 1.81 -8.32
C VAL A 126 -15.59 2.82 -8.97
N GLU A 127 -15.61 2.86 -10.30
CA GLU A 127 -16.46 3.78 -11.07
C GLU A 127 -17.95 3.54 -10.84
N ALA A 128 -18.39 2.28 -10.85
CA ALA A 128 -19.79 1.92 -10.60
C ALA A 128 -20.25 2.28 -9.17
N SER A 129 -19.31 2.43 -8.23
CA SER A 129 -19.60 2.91 -6.88
C SER A 129 -19.72 4.45 -6.80
N GLY A 130 -19.41 5.15 -7.89
CA GLY A 130 -19.33 6.61 -7.97
C GLY A 130 -18.02 7.17 -7.42
N GLY A 131 -16.92 6.42 -7.59
CA GLY A 131 -15.56 6.84 -7.27
C GLY A 131 -14.97 6.23 -5.99
N PRO A 132 -13.68 6.49 -5.72
CA PRO A 132 -12.91 5.90 -4.60
C PRO A 132 -13.56 6.12 -3.24
N ASP A 133 -13.95 7.36 -2.92
CA ASP A 133 -14.50 7.72 -1.60
C ASP A 133 -15.81 6.98 -1.31
N ARG A 134 -16.66 6.83 -2.33
CA ARG A 134 -17.94 6.13 -2.19
C ARG A 134 -17.74 4.63 -2.04
N LEU A 135 -16.79 4.05 -2.77
CA LEU A 135 -16.41 2.64 -2.59
C LEU A 135 -15.88 2.40 -1.16
N ILE A 136 -14.94 3.24 -0.70
CA ILE A 136 -14.33 3.12 0.62
C ILE A 136 -15.39 3.18 1.71
N ARG A 137 -16.26 4.20 1.69
CA ARG A 137 -17.39 4.31 2.64
C ARG A 137 -18.32 3.11 2.58
N GLY A 138 -18.65 2.65 1.38
CA GLY A 138 -19.53 1.49 1.19
C GLY A 138 -18.94 0.21 1.78
N VAL A 139 -17.65 -0.01 1.58
CA VAL A 139 -16.94 -1.18 2.13
C VAL A 139 -16.75 -1.05 3.63
N ALA A 140 -16.40 0.13 4.14
CA ALA A 140 -16.24 0.38 5.58
C ALA A 140 -17.52 0.06 6.35
N ARG A 141 -18.69 0.45 5.83
CA ARG A 141 -20.00 0.15 6.44
C ARG A 141 -20.40 -1.32 6.44
N SER A 142 -19.72 -2.16 5.67
CA SER A 142 -20.02 -3.60 5.65
C SER A 142 -19.53 -4.34 6.89
N GLU A 143 -18.67 -3.71 7.71
CA GLU A 143 -18.06 -4.30 8.90
C GLU A 143 -17.38 -5.67 8.67
N LEU A 144 -16.94 -5.90 7.43
CA LEU A 144 -16.27 -7.12 7.03
C LEU A 144 -14.78 -7.07 7.38
N THR A 145 -14.21 -8.24 7.62
CA THR A 145 -12.74 -8.35 7.67
C THR A 145 -12.15 -8.15 6.29
N VAL A 146 -10.95 -7.57 6.22
CA VAL A 146 -10.25 -7.34 4.94
C VAL A 146 -10.14 -8.64 4.12
N ARG A 147 -9.86 -9.78 4.77
CA ARG A 147 -9.80 -11.09 4.12
C ARG A 147 -11.14 -11.59 3.60
N SER A 148 -12.25 -11.28 4.27
CA SER A 148 -13.58 -11.75 3.87
C SER A 148 -14.15 -11.01 2.66
N LEU A 149 -13.58 -9.87 2.28
CA LEU A 149 -13.95 -9.19 1.05
C LEU A 149 -13.69 -10.09 -0.17
N ALA A 150 -14.64 -10.05 -1.11
CA ALA A 150 -14.50 -10.70 -2.40
C ALA A 150 -13.21 -10.20 -3.10
N PRO A 151 -12.49 -11.06 -3.82
CA PRO A 151 -11.20 -10.70 -4.42
C PRO A 151 -11.22 -9.43 -5.27
N ASP A 152 -12.28 -9.22 -6.05
CA ASP A 152 -12.37 -8.06 -6.95
C ASP A 152 -12.70 -6.78 -6.17
N ARG A 153 -13.52 -6.90 -5.11
CA ARG A 153 -13.73 -5.80 -4.15
C ARG A 153 -12.46 -5.47 -3.36
N ARG A 154 -11.60 -6.43 -3.05
CA ARG A 154 -10.31 -6.17 -2.40
C ARG A 154 -9.37 -5.40 -3.33
N LEU A 155 -9.32 -5.77 -4.60
CA LEU A 155 -8.50 -5.05 -5.57
C LEU A 155 -9.04 -3.65 -5.82
N ALA A 156 -10.36 -3.50 -5.97
CA ALA A 156 -11.00 -2.19 -6.09
C ALA A 156 -10.74 -1.30 -4.85
N LEU A 157 -10.81 -1.88 -3.65
CA LEU A 157 -10.46 -1.17 -2.41
C LEU A 157 -8.98 -0.79 -2.37
N GLU A 158 -8.08 -1.66 -2.87
CA GLU A 158 -6.65 -1.35 -2.96
C GLU A 158 -6.43 -0.13 -3.85
N MET A 159 -7.02 -0.13 -5.06
CA MET A 159 -6.95 0.99 -5.99
C MET A 159 -7.52 2.27 -5.40
N ALA A 160 -8.70 2.22 -4.77
CA ALA A 160 -9.33 3.39 -4.20
C ALA A 160 -8.51 4.01 -3.05
N VAL A 161 -7.91 3.19 -2.19
CA VAL A 161 -7.07 3.67 -1.08
C VAL A 161 -5.73 4.19 -1.61
N ASP A 162 -5.20 3.61 -2.69
CA ASP A 162 -3.99 4.10 -3.35
C ASP A 162 -4.23 5.47 -3.97
N GLU A 163 -5.33 5.63 -4.71
CA GLU A 163 -5.73 6.90 -5.33
C GLU A 163 -5.94 8.01 -4.30
N GLN A 164 -6.61 7.74 -3.17
CA GLN A 164 -6.71 8.71 -2.07
C GLN A 164 -5.34 9.13 -1.52
N ALA A 165 -4.40 8.19 -1.40
CA ALA A 165 -3.06 8.49 -0.92
C ALA A 165 -2.26 9.29 -1.95
N GLU A 166 -2.44 9.03 -3.23
CA GLU A 166 -1.83 9.80 -4.32
C GLU A 166 -2.37 11.23 -4.34
N VAL A 167 -3.69 11.42 -4.25
CA VAL A 167 -4.32 12.74 -4.15
C VAL A 167 -3.79 13.52 -2.96
N ALA A 168 -3.75 12.90 -1.77
CA ALA A 168 -3.21 13.55 -0.57
C ALA A 168 -1.73 13.95 -0.72
N ALA A 169 -0.93 13.13 -1.40
CA ALA A 169 0.47 13.45 -1.67
C ALA A 169 0.61 14.62 -2.66
N LEU A 170 -0.22 14.68 -3.69
CA LEU A 170 -0.24 15.79 -4.65
C LEU A 170 -0.69 17.09 -3.98
N GLU A 171 -1.71 17.04 -3.12
CA GLU A 171 -2.15 18.20 -2.34
C GLU A 171 -1.05 18.73 -1.43
N GLN A 172 -0.28 17.85 -0.79
CA GLN A 172 0.85 18.27 0.04
C GLN A 172 1.93 18.93 -0.80
N GLN A 173 2.30 18.33 -1.94
CA GLN A 173 3.29 18.92 -2.85
C GLN A 173 2.86 20.28 -3.38
N TRP A 174 1.56 20.44 -3.66
CA TRP A 174 1.01 21.72 -4.09
C TRP A 174 1.14 22.77 -2.99
N LYS A 175 0.79 22.45 -1.74
CA LYS A 175 0.95 23.35 -0.58
C LYS A 175 2.41 23.73 -0.35
N ASP A 176 3.32 22.77 -0.42
CA ASP A 176 4.76 23.02 -0.24
C ASP A 176 5.29 23.96 -1.35
N ALA A 177 4.77 23.83 -2.58
CA ALA A 177 5.12 24.71 -3.69
C ALA A 177 4.53 26.12 -3.54
N GLU A 178 3.32 26.25 -3.01
CA GLU A 178 2.71 27.53 -2.67
C GLU A 178 3.49 28.25 -1.57
N GLU A 179 3.88 27.55 -0.50
CA GLU A 179 4.70 28.13 0.57
C GLU A 179 6.05 28.62 0.03
N LEU A 180 6.68 27.86 -0.86
CA LEU A 180 7.94 28.27 -1.48
C LEU A 180 7.77 29.52 -2.36
N ALA A 181 6.66 29.62 -3.10
CA ALA A 181 6.36 30.79 -3.90
C ALA A 181 6.11 32.03 -3.03
N ASP A 182 5.36 31.90 -1.94
CA ASP A 182 5.10 32.98 -0.98
C ASP A 182 6.41 33.48 -0.33
N ILE A 183 7.33 32.58 0.02
CA ILE A 183 8.66 32.96 0.53
C ILE A 183 9.45 33.71 -0.55
N ALA A 184 9.42 33.26 -1.81
CA ALA A 184 10.11 33.92 -2.90
C ALA A 184 9.56 35.33 -3.16
N ASP A 185 8.24 35.50 -3.18
CA ASP A 185 7.59 36.80 -3.34
C ASP A 185 7.86 37.72 -2.13
N GLY A 186 7.90 37.18 -0.91
CA GLY A 186 8.30 37.90 0.29
C GLY A 186 9.75 38.41 0.24
N LEU A 187 10.67 37.59 -0.26
CA LEU A 187 12.07 37.98 -0.45
C LEU A 187 12.21 39.04 -1.56
N LEU A 188 11.58 38.84 -2.72
CA LEU A 188 11.62 39.79 -3.84
C LEU A 188 10.96 41.13 -3.50
N SER A 189 9.91 41.14 -2.67
CA SER A 189 9.24 42.38 -2.22
C SER A 189 9.99 43.13 -1.12
N SER A 190 10.80 42.43 -0.30
CA SER A 190 11.68 43.07 0.69
C SER A 190 12.88 43.80 0.07
N ASP A 191 13.13 43.57 -1.23
CA ASP A 191 14.30 44.06 -1.95
C ASP A 191 14.04 45.38 -2.70
N ALA A 192 13.42 46.34 -2.02
CA ALA A 192 13.25 47.71 -2.51
C ALA A 192 14.60 48.38 -2.90
N GLU A 193 15.72 47.82 -2.47
CA GLU A 193 17.08 48.21 -2.86
C GLU A 193 17.51 47.59 -4.21
N LEU A 194 17.14 46.35 -4.48
CA LEU A 194 17.36 45.66 -5.77
C LEU A 194 16.56 46.31 -6.90
N GLU A 195 15.32 46.72 -6.63
CA GLU A 195 14.50 47.41 -7.62
C GLU A 195 15.00 48.84 -7.91
N ARG A 196 15.57 49.52 -6.90
CA ARG A 196 16.32 50.78 -7.08
C ARG A 196 17.62 50.58 -7.87
N HIS A 197 18.28 49.43 -7.73
CA HIS A 197 19.50 49.11 -8.45
C HIS A 197 19.23 48.77 -9.93
N LEU A 198 18.18 47.98 -10.19
CA LEU A 198 17.71 47.68 -11.55
C LEU A 198 17.25 48.93 -12.31
N ARG A 199 16.56 49.87 -11.65
CA ARG A 199 16.21 51.16 -12.27
C ARG A 199 17.43 51.98 -12.67
N ARG A 200 18.46 52.06 -11.80
CA ARG A 200 19.72 52.75 -12.12
C ARG A 200 20.43 52.16 -13.34
N LEU A 201 20.54 50.83 -13.42
CA LEU A 201 21.18 50.17 -14.56
C LEU A 201 20.40 50.39 -15.86
N LYS A 202 19.07 50.40 -15.80
CA LYS A 202 18.23 50.65 -16.97
C LYS A 202 18.38 52.07 -17.51
N ASP A 203 18.48 53.07 -16.63
CA ASP A 203 18.72 54.47 -17.01
C ASP A 203 20.14 54.66 -17.60
N ASP A 204 21.15 53.94 -17.11
CA ASP A 204 22.51 53.95 -17.67
C ASP A 204 22.61 53.28 -19.05
N THR A 205 21.70 52.36 -19.37
CA THR A 205 21.70 51.65 -20.67
C THR A 205 20.95 52.42 -21.77
N ASP A 206 20.08 53.36 -21.39
CA ASP A 206 19.28 54.20 -22.30
C ASP A 206 19.98 55.54 -22.65
N GLN A 207 21.24 55.72 -22.22
CA GLN A 207 22.07 56.83 -22.72
C GLN A 207 22.32 56.66 -24.23
N PRO A 208 21.91 57.62 -25.07
CA PRO A 208 22.18 57.54 -26.49
C PRO A 208 23.71 57.62 -26.67
N ASN A 209 24.28 56.59 -27.29
CA ASN A 209 25.63 56.64 -27.85
C ASN A 209 25.64 57.73 -28.93
N GLY A 210 25.93 58.96 -28.51
CA GLY A 210 26.19 60.12 -29.37
C GLY A 210 27.68 60.30 -29.59
#